data_AF-A0A6B2V9P1-F1
#
_entry.id   AF-A0A6B2V9P1-F1
#
_cell.length_a   1.000
_cell.length_b   1.000
_cell.length_c   1.000
_cell.angle_alpha   90.00
_cell.angle_beta   90.00
_cell.angle_gamma   90.00
#
_symmetry.space_group_name_H-M   'P 1'
#
loop_
_entity.id
_entity.type
_entity.pdbx_description
1 polymer ?
#
loop_
_entity_poly.entity_id
_entity_poly.type
_entity_poly.pdbx_seq_one_letter_code
_entity_poly.pdbx_strand_id
1 'polypeptide(L)' 'MHIETITPADPAWQAQALCAQTGADFFFPEPGSSVREAKRICGLCEMRPACLEYALANDERFG' A
#
# COMPACT_ATOMS: atom_id res chain seq x y z
N MET A 1 -4.70 29.24 -12.58
CA MET A 1 -5.00 27.87 -13.05
C MET A 1 -3.74 27.06 -12.86
N HIS A 2 -3.63 26.35 -11.73
CA HIS A 2 -2.52 25.42 -11.52
C HIS A 2 -2.83 24.18 -12.35
N ILE A 3 -2.09 24.03 -13.43
CA ILE A 3 -2.00 22.79 -14.20
C ILE A 3 -1.31 21.79 -13.28
N GLU A 4 -2.08 20.93 -12.64
CA GLU A 4 -1.57 19.76 -11.96
C GLU A 4 -0.95 18.86 -13.02
N THR A 5 0.38 18.88 -13.09
CA THR A 5 1.17 17.93 -13.85
C THR A 5 0.95 16.55 -13.23
N ILE A 6 -0.08 15.84 -13.66
CA ILE A 6 -0.28 14.43 -13.32
C ILE A 6 0.85 13.67 -14.00
N THR A 7 1.91 13.44 -13.23
CA THR A 7 3.00 12.57 -13.63
C THR A 7 2.43 11.15 -13.62
N PRO A 8 2.55 10.37 -14.71
CA PRO A 8 2.01 9.01 -14.80
C PRO A 8 2.69 8.01 -13.84
N ALA A 9 3.63 8.47 -13.03
CA ALA A 9 4.30 7.75 -11.95
C ALA A 9 3.79 8.14 -10.56
N ASP A 10 2.65 8.83 -10.46
CA ASP A 10 1.95 9.06 -9.21
C ASP A 10 0.92 7.93 -9.05
N PRO A 11 1.22 6.86 -8.31
CA PRO A 11 0.25 5.80 -8.08
C PRO A 11 -0.84 6.36 -7.19
N ALA A 12 -1.83 7.03 -7.79
CA ALA A 12 -2.99 7.58 -7.11
C ALA A 12 -3.67 6.55 -6.18
N TRP A 13 -3.55 5.26 -6.53
CA TRP A 13 -4.03 4.15 -5.72
C TRP A 13 -3.27 3.99 -4.38
N GLN A 14 -1.96 4.30 -4.32
CA GLN A 14 -1.17 4.21 -3.09
C GLN A 14 -1.64 5.24 -2.06
N ALA A 15 -1.88 6.48 -2.50
CA ALA A 15 -2.42 7.53 -1.64
C ALA A 15 -3.84 7.21 -1.12
N GLN A 16 -4.61 6.42 -1.88
CA GLN A 16 -5.97 6.00 -1.51
C GLN A 16 -6.00 4.68 -0.71
N ALA A 17 -4.89 3.95 -0.64
CA ALA A 17 -4.83 2.68 0.07
C ALA A 17 -5.00 2.88 1.59
N LEU A 18 -5.70 1.97 2.26
CA LEU A 18 -5.91 2.04 3.71
C LEU A 18 -4.59 2.04 4.49
N CYS A 19 -3.54 1.38 3.99
CA CYS A 19 -2.23 1.38 4.64
C CYS A 19 -1.62 2.78 4.78
N ALA A 20 -1.84 3.66 3.81
CA ALA A 20 -1.37 5.05 3.87
C ALA A 20 -2.08 5.86 4.97
N GLN A 21 -3.27 5.44 5.38
CA GLN A 21 -4.06 6.09 6.44
C GLN A 21 -3.75 5.51 7.83
N THR A 22 -3.39 4.22 7.91
CA THR A 22 -3.13 3.53 9.18
C THR A 22 -1.67 3.56 9.62
N GLY A 23 -0.74 3.86 8.70
CA GLY A 23 0.70 3.92 8.95
C GLY A 23 1.44 2.63 8.58
N ALA A 24 2.73 2.77 8.27
CA ALA A 24 3.59 1.70 7.76
C ALA A 24 4.03 0.68 8.82
N ASP A 25 4.06 1.06 10.10
CA ASP A 25 4.55 0.22 11.20
C ASP A 25 3.76 -1.10 11.35
N PHE A 26 2.49 -1.11 10.95
CA PHE A 26 1.70 -2.34 10.92
C PHE A 26 2.22 -3.33 9.88
N PHE A 27 2.66 -2.83 8.73
CA PHE A 27 3.09 -3.63 7.57
C PHE A 27 4.58 -3.99 7.64
N PHE A 28 5.38 -3.21 8.38
CA PHE A 28 6.79 -3.48 8.61
C PHE A 28 7.11 -3.53 10.11
N PRO A 29 6.55 -4.48 10.88
CA PRO A 29 6.74 -4.53 12.31
C PRO A 29 8.09 -5.17 12.68
N GLU A 30 8.53 -4.93 13.93
CA GLU A 30 9.74 -5.54 14.49
C GLU A 30 9.69 -7.08 14.42
N PRO A 31 10.83 -7.76 14.19
CA PRO A 31 10.88 -9.22 14.17
C PRO A 31 10.28 -9.85 15.44
N GLY A 32 9.35 -10.79 15.25
CA GLY A 32 8.62 -11.44 16.34
C GLY A 32 7.30 -10.76 16.73
N SER A 33 7.00 -9.59 16.17
CA SER A 33 5.70 -8.93 16.32
C SER A 33 4.63 -9.54 15.42
N SER A 34 3.36 -9.32 15.77
CA SER A 34 2.21 -9.86 15.05
C SER A 34 1.88 -9.05 13.80
N VAL A 35 1.69 -9.75 12.67
CA VAL A 35 1.17 -9.18 11.41
C VAL A 35 -0.35 -9.33 11.24
N ARG A 36 -1.06 -9.79 12.28
CA ARG A 36 -2.50 -10.09 12.18
C ARG A 36 -3.31 -8.85 11.81
N GLU A 37 -2.99 -7.73 12.43
CA GLU A 37 -3.71 -6.47 12.21
C GLU A 37 -3.43 -5.90 10.81
N ALA A 38 -2.19 -5.97 10.36
CA ALA A 38 -1.79 -5.61 8.99
C ALA A 38 -2.59 -6.39 7.94
N LYS A 39 -2.70 -7.71 8.12
CA LYS A 39 -3.49 -8.58 7.23
C LYS A 39 -4.97 -8.21 7.22
N ARG A 40 -5.52 -7.81 8.37
CA ARG A 40 -6.92 -7.35 8.47
C ARG A 40 -7.12 -6.05 7.70
N ILE A 41 -6.24 -5.06 7.88
CA ILE A 41 -6.28 -3.79 7.16
C ILE A 41 -6.14 -4.01 5.65
N CYS A 42 -5.17 -4.83 5.24
CA CYS A 42 -4.96 -5.19 3.83
C CYS A 42 -6.21 -5.86 3.22
N GLY A 43 -6.87 -6.76 3.96
CA GLY A 43 -8.09 -7.44 3.52
C GLY A 43 -9.29 -6.52 3.33
N LEU A 44 -9.33 -5.39 4.02
CA LEU A 44 -10.38 -4.37 3.91
C LEU A 44 -10.08 -3.29 2.86
N CYS A 45 -8.88 -3.29 2.27
CA CYS A 45 -8.44 -2.24 1.36
C CYS A 45 -8.99 -2.45 -0.06
N GLU A 46 -9.78 -1.50 -0.56
CA GLU A 46 -10.33 -1.54 -1.93
C GLU A 46 -9.24 -1.46 -3.01
N MET A 47 -8.09 -0.82 -2.70
CA MET A 47 -6.95 -0.69 -3.61
C MET A 47 -6.05 -1.94 -3.65
N ARG A 48 -6.37 -2.98 -2.89
CA ARG A 48 -5.58 -4.23 -2.81
C ARG A 48 -5.30 -4.89 -4.17
N PRO A 49 -6.22 -4.91 -5.16
CA PRO A 49 -5.92 -5.46 -6.48
C PRO A 49 -4.78 -4.71 -7.20
N ALA A 50 -4.82 -3.37 -7.20
CA ALA A 50 -3.76 -2.54 -7.80
C ALA A 50 -2.43 -2.70 -7.07
N CYS A 51 -2.47 -2.80 -5.73
CA CYS A 51 -1.30 -3.09 -4.91
C CYS A 51 -0.65 -4.43 -5.27
N LEU A 52 -1.46 -5.49 -5.41
CA LEU A 52 -0.96 -6.83 -5.79
C LEU A 52 -0.37 -6.84 -7.20
N GLU A 53 -1.01 -6.18 -8.16
CA GLU A 53 -0.51 -6.07 -9.53
C GLU A 53 0.85 -5.35 -9.55
N TYR A 54 0.97 -4.24 -8.83
CA TYR A 54 2.24 -3.53 -8.69
C TYR A 54 3.31 -4.40 -8.05
N ALA A 55 2.98 -5.10 -6.96
CA ALA A 55 3.94 -5.93 -6.25
C ALA A 55 4.50 -7.05 -7.14
N LEU A 56 3.63 -7.72 -7.90
CA LEU A 56 4.02 -8.76 -8.84
C LEU A 56 4.86 -8.21 -10.01
N ALA A 57 4.50 -7.04 -10.54
CA ALA A 57 5.22 -6.41 -11.65
C ALA A 57 6.62 -5.91 -11.25
N ASN A 58 6.83 -5.57 -9.99
CA ASN A 58 8.09 -5.00 -9.47
C ASN A 58 8.91 -5.98 -8.63
N ASP A 59 8.48 -7.25 -8.52
CA ASP A 59 9.10 -8.25 -7.63
C ASP A 59 9.22 -7.76 -6.17
N GLU A 60 8.17 -7.09 -5.67
CA GLU A 60 8.08 -6.68 -4.27
C GLU A 60 7.73 -7.91 -3.42
N ARG A 61 8.76 -8.47 -2.79
CA ARG A 61 8.68 -9.74 -2.06
C ARG A 61 8.39 -9.58 -0.56
N PHE A 62 8.49 -8.36 -0.05
CA PHE A 62 8.40 -8.06 1.38
C PHE A 62 7.34 -6.99 1.63
N GLY A 63 6.61 -7.16 2.73
CA GLY A 63 5.42 -6.39 3.08
C GLY A 63 4.30 -7.28 3.61
#